data_AF-A0A816C4N8-F1
#
_entry.id   AF-A0A816C4N8-F1
#
_cell.length_a   1.000
_cell.length_b   1.000
_cell.length_c   1.000
_cell.angle_alpha   90.00
_cell.angle_beta   90.00
_cell.angle_gamma   90.00
#
_symmetry.space_group_name_H-M   'P 1'
#
loop_
_entity.id
_entity.type
_entity.pdbx_description
1 polymer ?
#
loop_
_entity_poly.entity_id
_entity_poly.type
_entity_poly.pdbx_seq_one_letter_code
_entity_poly.pdbx_strand_id
1 'polypeptide(L)'
;MRPIDSSILYTEDALENIKEEIPTSFTNVTSSPTKFEVRLCTTLQAAQSLVTEMDEDRIGILNFASAKNPGGGFLRGSSAQEESLARSSSLYLSISQNRFFNEFYGYHRRNKNGIYTHRIIYSPRVIVLKDDNGKLLSSPYHVGIVTVAAPNASIVQDSEAIRYAMKERIKRLLYVFEINQHDTLVLGAFGCGVFKNNPLEVAFIFRQHLESSEFKNSFKRIIFAILNPEMYRVFQRVFTATDLTVIQQEIEEIYLNNGDNQYQQYKNDQKKNNSNYHNQEDDGDDN
;
A
#
# COMPACT_ATOMS: atom_id res chain seq x y z
N MET A 1 -4.29 25.78 -13.97
CA MET A 1 -4.26 24.34 -14.31
C MET A 1 -5.32 23.64 -13.47
N ARG A 2 -6.19 22.78 -14.03
CA ARG A 2 -7.23 22.14 -13.20
C ARG A 2 -6.55 21.12 -12.28
N PRO A 3 -7.02 20.91 -11.03
CA PRO A 3 -6.48 19.89 -10.12
C PRO A 3 -6.37 18.47 -10.71
N ILE A 4 -7.18 18.18 -11.74
CA ILE A 4 -7.17 16.94 -12.50
C ILE A 4 -5.91 16.83 -13.37
N ASP A 5 -5.47 17.93 -14.00
CA ASP A 5 -4.36 17.91 -14.96
C ASP A 5 -2.99 17.69 -14.26
N SER A 6 -2.92 17.89 -12.94
CA SER A 6 -1.70 17.71 -12.13
C SER A 6 -1.42 16.28 -11.66
N SER A 7 -2.23 15.29 -12.04
CA SER A 7 -1.91 13.89 -11.73
C SER A 7 -0.60 13.45 -12.41
N ILE A 8 0.14 12.55 -11.77
CA ILE A 8 1.46 12.08 -12.23
C ILE A 8 1.41 10.56 -12.36
N LEU A 9 1.96 10.01 -13.44
CA LEU A 9 2.27 8.59 -13.55
C LEU A 9 3.73 8.39 -13.18
N TYR A 10 3.98 7.57 -12.17
CA TYR A 10 5.29 7.04 -11.87
C TYR A 10 5.40 5.65 -12.51
N THR A 11 6.33 5.47 -13.43
CA THR A 11 6.67 4.17 -14.02
C THR A 11 7.55 3.35 -13.08
N GLU A 12 7.79 2.09 -13.42
CA GLU A 12 8.68 1.19 -12.68
C GLU A 12 10.08 1.82 -12.56
N ASP A 13 10.67 2.19 -13.70
CA ASP A 13 11.99 2.80 -13.81
C ASP A 13 12.08 4.14 -13.04
N ALA A 14 11.04 4.98 -13.14
CA ALA A 14 11.00 6.27 -12.45
C ALA A 14 11.01 6.13 -10.91
N LEU A 15 10.65 4.96 -10.39
CA LEU A 15 10.60 4.69 -8.96
C LEU A 15 11.80 3.87 -8.48
N GLU A 16 12.64 3.33 -9.38
CA GLU A 16 13.86 2.60 -8.99
C GLU A 16 14.88 3.53 -8.33
N ASN A 17 14.98 4.78 -8.80
CA ASN A 17 15.94 5.77 -8.30
C ASN A 17 15.33 6.80 -7.34
N ILE A 18 14.08 6.61 -6.89
CA ILE A 18 13.39 7.58 -6.00
C ILE A 18 14.21 7.86 -4.72
N LYS A 19 15.06 6.89 -4.33
CA LYS A 19 16.23 7.00 -3.42
C LYS A 19 17.00 8.32 -3.48
N GLU A 20 17.56 8.52 -4.65
CA GLU A 20 18.64 9.47 -4.92
C GLU A 20 18.10 10.86 -5.26
N GLU A 21 16.82 10.90 -5.64
CA GLU A 21 16.11 12.12 -6.03
C GLU A 21 15.41 12.82 -4.85
N ILE A 22 15.30 12.18 -3.68
CA ILE A 22 14.71 12.80 -2.48
C ILE A 22 15.82 13.56 -1.74
N PRO A 23 15.79 14.91 -1.74
CA PRO A 23 16.74 15.67 -0.96
C PRO A 23 16.57 15.32 0.52
N THR A 24 17.66 15.23 1.27
CA THR A 24 17.67 14.85 2.70
C THR A 24 16.75 15.75 3.55
N SER A 25 16.44 16.95 3.06
CA SER A 25 15.49 17.93 3.62
C SER A 25 14.00 17.57 3.46
N PHE A 26 13.65 16.55 2.67
CA PHE A 26 12.29 16.02 2.52
C PHE A 26 12.01 14.79 3.37
N THR A 27 13.01 14.31 4.12
CA THR A 27 12.75 13.32 5.16
C THR A 27 11.95 14.03 6.25
N ASN A 28 10.62 13.86 6.23
CA ASN A 28 9.73 14.34 7.29
C ASN A 28 9.95 13.48 8.53
N VAL A 29 11.18 13.40 9.05
CA VAL A 29 11.44 12.76 10.33
C VAL A 29 10.75 13.59 11.39
N THR A 30 9.56 13.15 11.76
CA THR A 30 8.79 13.83 12.78
C THR A 30 9.50 13.66 14.12
N SER A 31 9.43 14.69 14.97
CA SER A 31 10.01 14.66 16.31
C SER A 31 9.32 13.66 17.26
N SER A 32 8.23 13.04 16.81
CA SER A 32 7.40 12.14 17.60
C SER A 32 7.19 10.83 16.84
N PRO A 33 7.02 9.69 17.54
CA PRO A 33 6.75 8.43 16.88
C PRO A 33 5.50 8.47 16.01
N THR A 34 5.51 7.79 14.85
CA THR A 34 4.31 7.59 14.03
C THR A 34 3.19 6.98 14.85
N LYS A 35 2.01 7.61 14.85
CA LYS A 35 0.81 7.06 15.49
C LYS A 35 0.08 6.12 14.53
N PHE A 36 0.03 4.83 14.85
CA PHE A 36 -0.77 3.85 14.11
C PHE A 36 -2.16 3.69 14.72
N GLU A 37 -3.18 3.63 13.87
CA GLU A 37 -4.56 3.33 14.26
C GLU A 37 -5.15 2.33 13.29
N VAL A 38 -5.85 1.32 13.79
CA VAL A 38 -6.67 0.42 12.97
C VAL A 38 -8.13 0.74 13.31
N ARG A 39 -8.93 1.14 12.32
CA ARG A 39 -10.31 1.58 12.52
C ARG A 39 -11.27 0.75 11.68
N LEU A 40 -12.34 0.25 12.31
CA LEU A 40 -13.42 -0.48 11.64
C LEU A 40 -14.35 0.52 10.93
N CYS A 41 -13.93 1.01 9.77
CA CYS A 41 -14.64 2.05 9.01
C CYS A 41 -14.22 2.02 7.53
N THR A 42 -14.90 2.79 6.69
CA THR A 42 -14.51 2.99 5.29
C THR A 42 -13.34 3.97 5.18
N THR A 43 -12.67 3.96 4.03
CA THR A 43 -11.63 4.95 3.69
C THR A 43 -12.17 6.38 3.74
N LEU A 44 -13.40 6.62 3.26
CA LEU A 44 -14.02 7.95 3.26
C LEU A 44 -14.37 8.42 4.66
N GLN A 45 -14.92 7.56 5.52
CA GLN A 45 -15.20 7.88 6.92
C GLN A 45 -13.92 8.26 7.68
N ALA A 46 -12.83 7.49 7.49
CA ALA A 46 -11.54 7.81 8.10
C ALA A 46 -11.02 9.17 7.62
N ALA A 47 -11.00 9.42 6.31
CA ALA A 47 -10.55 10.68 5.75
C ALA A 47 -11.39 11.87 6.22
N GLN A 48 -12.72 11.75 6.22
CA GLN A 48 -13.62 12.79 6.68
C GLN A 48 -13.40 13.15 8.15
N SER A 49 -13.14 12.16 9.01
CA SER A 49 -12.81 12.43 10.42
C SER A 49 -11.51 13.24 10.56
N LEU A 50 -10.49 12.93 9.74
CA LEU A 50 -9.19 13.62 9.80
C LEU A 50 -9.29 15.08 9.38
N VAL A 51 -10.09 15.41 8.37
CA VAL A 51 -10.27 16.79 7.89
C VAL A 51 -10.81 17.73 8.98
N THR A 52 -11.47 17.19 10.01
CA THR A 52 -11.94 17.99 11.15
C THR A 52 -10.82 18.30 12.17
N GLU A 53 -9.69 17.59 12.08
CA GLU A 53 -8.59 17.63 13.04
C GLU A 53 -7.32 18.29 12.48
N MET A 54 -7.16 18.34 11.16
CA MET A 54 -5.92 18.78 10.51
C MET A 54 -6.15 19.35 9.11
N ASP A 55 -5.08 19.92 8.54
CA ASP A 55 -5.05 20.37 7.16
C ASP A 55 -5.25 19.20 6.17
N GLU A 56 -6.23 19.36 5.29
CA GLU A 56 -6.65 18.35 4.33
C GLU A 56 -5.57 18.08 3.26
N ASP A 57 -4.73 19.07 2.94
CA ASP A 57 -3.65 18.93 1.96
C ASP A 57 -2.53 17.97 2.43
N ARG A 58 -2.51 17.61 3.73
CA ARG A 58 -1.58 16.65 4.34
C ARG A 58 -2.08 15.22 4.32
N ILE A 59 -3.34 15.00 3.94
CA ILE A 59 -4.02 13.70 3.98
C ILE A 59 -3.79 12.95 2.67
N GLY A 60 -3.12 11.80 2.77
CA GLY A 60 -2.90 10.86 1.67
C GLY A 60 -3.78 9.62 1.79
N ILE A 61 -4.45 9.22 0.71
CA ILE A 61 -5.29 8.02 0.64
C ILE A 61 -4.73 7.02 -0.36
N LEU A 62 -4.65 5.74 0.03
CA LEU A 62 -4.36 4.65 -0.90
C LEU A 62 -5.65 4.18 -1.59
N ASN A 63 -5.70 4.25 -2.92
CA ASN A 63 -6.74 3.64 -3.74
C ASN A 63 -6.35 2.20 -4.12
N PHE A 64 -7.18 1.22 -3.78
CA PHE A 64 -6.97 -0.21 -4.05
C PHE A 64 -7.38 -0.53 -5.48
N ALA A 65 -6.54 -0.11 -6.42
CA ALA A 65 -6.93 0.07 -7.80
C ALA A 65 -7.06 -1.24 -8.59
N SER A 66 -7.98 -1.24 -9.54
CA SER A 66 -7.93 -2.10 -10.69
C SER A 66 -6.74 -1.74 -11.57
N ALA A 67 -5.95 -2.75 -11.95
CA ALA A 67 -4.90 -2.57 -12.94
C ALA A 67 -5.44 -2.22 -14.33
N LYS A 68 -6.71 -2.55 -14.63
CA LYS A 68 -7.21 -2.62 -16.02
C LYS A 68 -8.31 -1.61 -16.35
N ASN A 69 -9.04 -1.12 -15.36
CA ASN A 69 -10.18 -0.22 -15.57
C ASN A 69 -10.12 0.92 -14.55
N PRO A 70 -10.09 2.19 -14.98
CA PRO A 70 -10.12 3.32 -14.04
C PRO A 70 -11.42 3.32 -13.24
N GLY A 71 -11.31 3.35 -11.91
CA GLY A 71 -12.47 3.32 -11.02
C GLY A 71 -13.11 1.93 -10.91
N GLY A 72 -12.42 0.88 -11.37
CA GLY A 72 -12.91 -0.49 -11.30
C GLY A 72 -14.21 -0.69 -12.08
N GLY A 73 -15.20 -1.29 -11.41
CA GLY A 73 -16.52 -1.58 -11.96
C GLY A 73 -17.60 -0.56 -11.61
N PHE A 74 -17.27 0.65 -11.14
CA PHE A 74 -18.27 1.52 -10.50
C PHE A 74 -19.44 1.91 -11.42
N LEU A 75 -19.19 2.09 -12.72
CA LEU A 75 -20.22 2.35 -13.74
C LEU A 75 -21.18 1.18 -13.95
N ARG A 76 -20.82 -0.02 -13.49
CA ARG A 76 -21.60 -1.25 -13.57
C ARG A 76 -22.22 -1.65 -12.22
N GLY A 77 -22.15 -0.77 -11.22
CA GLY A 77 -22.74 -1.01 -9.89
C GLY A 77 -21.90 -1.87 -8.95
N SER A 78 -20.61 -2.11 -9.26
CA SER A 78 -19.71 -2.81 -8.33
C SER A 78 -19.45 -1.99 -7.06
N SER A 79 -19.23 -2.67 -5.94
CA SER A 79 -19.01 -2.05 -4.63
C SER A 79 -17.76 -2.60 -3.96
N ALA A 80 -16.61 -2.04 -4.31
CA ALA A 80 -15.38 -2.14 -3.51
C ALA A 80 -14.83 -0.73 -3.21
N GLN A 81 -13.63 -0.66 -2.63
CA GLN A 81 -13.05 0.59 -2.14
C GLN A 81 -12.76 1.58 -3.26
N GLU A 82 -12.19 1.13 -4.38
CA GLU A 82 -11.93 1.99 -5.56
C GLU A 82 -13.24 2.56 -6.11
N GLU A 83 -14.30 1.75 -6.22
CA GLU A 83 -15.58 2.22 -6.72
C GLU A 83 -16.25 3.25 -5.80
N SER A 84 -16.06 3.12 -4.47
CA SER A 84 -16.53 4.14 -3.51
C SER A 84 -15.80 5.47 -3.75
N LEU A 85 -14.46 5.45 -3.83
CA LEU A 85 -13.66 6.64 -4.12
C LEU A 85 -14.05 7.27 -5.46
N ALA A 86 -14.23 6.46 -6.51
CA ALA A 86 -14.59 6.93 -7.85
C ALA A 86 -15.97 7.59 -7.89
N ARG A 87 -16.96 7.07 -7.15
CA ARG A 87 -18.32 7.63 -7.09
C ARG A 87 -18.43 8.90 -6.26
N SER A 88 -17.63 8.98 -5.20
CA SER A 88 -17.77 10.01 -4.18
C SER A 88 -16.81 11.17 -4.33
N SER A 89 -15.91 11.12 -5.32
CA SER A 89 -14.86 12.14 -5.50
C SER A 89 -14.58 12.46 -6.97
N SER A 90 -13.70 13.43 -7.20
CA SER A 90 -13.14 13.72 -8.52
C SER A 90 -12.08 12.72 -9.00
N LEU A 91 -11.79 11.66 -8.23
CA LEU A 91 -10.72 10.70 -8.55
C LEU A 91 -10.88 10.10 -9.94
N TYR A 92 -12.10 9.72 -10.33
CA TYR A 92 -12.33 9.13 -11.65
C TYR A 92 -11.89 10.07 -12.78
N LEU A 93 -12.12 11.37 -12.65
CA LEU A 93 -11.68 12.36 -13.64
C LEU A 93 -10.15 12.42 -13.72
N SER A 94 -9.46 12.28 -12.59
CA SER A 94 -8.00 12.20 -12.52
C SER A 94 -7.47 10.95 -13.21
N ILE A 95 -7.93 9.76 -12.82
CA ILE A 95 -7.33 8.50 -13.30
C ILE A 95 -7.80 8.10 -14.70
N SER A 96 -8.92 8.63 -15.20
CA SER A 96 -9.45 8.31 -16.55
C SER A 96 -8.86 9.17 -17.68
N GLN A 97 -7.89 10.05 -17.40
CA GLN A 97 -7.23 10.84 -18.44
C GLN A 97 -6.60 9.96 -19.53
N ASN A 98 -6.65 10.42 -20.78
CA ASN A 98 -6.17 9.69 -21.96
C ASN A 98 -4.74 9.14 -21.81
N ARG A 99 -3.83 9.90 -21.19
CA ARG A 99 -2.45 9.45 -20.91
C ARG A 99 -2.40 8.17 -20.07
N PHE A 100 -3.18 8.10 -18.99
CA PHE A 100 -3.20 6.92 -18.11
C PHE A 100 -3.94 5.74 -18.74
N PHE A 101 -4.90 6.00 -19.64
CA PHE A 101 -5.62 4.95 -20.34
C PHE A 101 -4.69 4.05 -21.15
N ASN A 102 -3.63 4.59 -21.75
CA ASN A 102 -2.62 3.80 -22.47
C ASN A 102 -1.46 3.37 -21.57
N GLU A 103 -0.92 4.29 -20.77
CA GLU A 103 0.35 4.08 -20.06
C GLU A 103 0.21 3.29 -18.76
N PHE A 104 -0.94 3.37 -18.08
CA PHE A 104 -1.23 2.56 -16.90
C PHE A 104 -2.15 1.41 -17.27
N TYR A 105 -3.39 1.69 -17.66
CA TYR A 105 -4.39 0.64 -17.86
C TYR A 105 -4.13 -0.18 -19.13
N GLY A 106 -3.76 0.49 -20.22
CA GLY A 106 -3.40 -0.16 -21.49
C GLY A 106 -2.18 -1.06 -21.34
N TYR A 107 -1.18 -0.60 -20.58
CA TYR A 107 0.00 -1.38 -20.26
C TYR A 107 -0.34 -2.68 -19.54
N HIS A 108 -1.13 -2.62 -18.46
CA HIS A 108 -1.59 -3.82 -17.75
C HIS A 108 -2.55 -4.71 -18.56
N ARG A 109 -3.34 -4.15 -19.49
CA ARG A 109 -4.17 -4.96 -20.39
C ARG A 109 -3.34 -5.74 -21.41
N ARG A 110 -2.25 -5.17 -21.90
CA ARG A 110 -1.31 -5.84 -22.82
C ARG A 110 -0.49 -6.90 -22.07
N ASN A 111 0.01 -6.57 -20.89
CA ASN A 111 0.77 -7.47 -20.03
C ASN A 111 -0.19 -8.30 -19.17
N LYS A 112 -0.80 -9.33 -19.77
CA LYS A 112 -1.81 -10.23 -19.16
C LYS A 112 -1.28 -11.10 -18.00
N ASN A 113 -0.55 -10.51 -17.06
CA ASN A 113 -0.03 -11.09 -15.85
C ASN A 113 -0.84 -10.58 -14.65
N GLY A 114 -1.28 -11.50 -13.79
CA GLY A 114 -1.99 -11.16 -12.55
C GLY A 114 -1.09 -10.52 -11.48
N ILE A 115 0.24 -10.61 -11.62
CA ILE A 115 1.18 -9.88 -10.76
C ILE A 115 1.05 -8.37 -11.01
N TYR A 116 0.72 -7.91 -12.22
CA TYR A 116 0.75 -6.50 -12.63
C TYR A 116 2.15 -5.86 -12.48
N THR A 117 2.28 -4.53 -12.54
CA THR A 117 3.58 -3.86 -12.42
C THR A 117 3.63 -2.81 -11.32
N HIS A 118 4.78 -2.14 -11.14
CA HIS A 118 5.02 -1.16 -10.07
C HIS A 118 4.57 0.26 -10.44
N ARG A 119 3.78 0.42 -11.50
CA ARG A 119 3.24 1.73 -11.90
C ARG A 119 2.31 2.29 -10.83
N ILE A 120 2.40 3.59 -10.60
CA ILE A 120 1.59 4.32 -9.63
C ILE A 120 1.03 5.59 -10.27
N ILE A 121 -0.26 5.86 -10.09
CA ILE A 121 -0.83 7.18 -10.41
C ILE A 121 -0.99 7.96 -9.11
N TYR A 122 -0.37 9.13 -9.02
CA TYR A 122 -0.60 10.08 -7.94
C TYR A 122 -1.55 11.19 -8.39
N SER A 123 -2.52 11.54 -7.55
CA SER A 123 -3.49 12.61 -7.79
C SER A 123 -3.51 13.56 -6.59
N PRO A 124 -2.91 14.77 -6.68
CA PRO A 124 -2.56 15.58 -5.50
C PRO A 124 -3.73 16.28 -4.79
N ARG A 125 -4.83 16.56 -5.48
CA ARG A 125 -5.93 17.39 -4.95
C ARG A 125 -7.29 16.86 -5.38
N VAL A 126 -7.56 15.60 -5.10
CA VAL A 126 -8.87 14.98 -5.36
C VAL A 126 -9.90 15.60 -4.41
N ILE A 127 -11.04 16.05 -4.95
CA ILE A 127 -12.13 16.59 -4.15
C ILE A 127 -13.10 15.47 -3.81
N VAL A 128 -13.33 15.21 -2.52
CA VAL A 128 -14.40 14.35 -2.04
C VAL A 128 -15.67 15.17 -1.87
N LEU A 129 -16.75 14.73 -2.53
CA LEU A 129 -18.01 15.44 -2.65
C LEU A 129 -19.16 14.73 -1.92
N LYS A 130 -19.05 13.42 -1.70
CA LYS A 130 -20.12 12.59 -1.15
C LYS A 130 -19.61 11.66 -0.05
N ASP A 131 -20.49 11.28 0.86
CA ASP A 131 -20.25 10.18 1.80
C ASP A 131 -20.45 8.79 1.14
N ASP A 132 -20.25 7.71 1.90
CA ASP A 132 -20.45 6.33 1.41
C ASP A 132 -21.90 6.02 1.02
N ASN A 133 -22.87 6.79 1.53
CA ASN A 133 -24.29 6.66 1.16
C ASN A 133 -24.65 7.45 -0.10
N GLY A 134 -23.68 8.15 -0.70
CA GLY A 134 -23.86 8.99 -1.88
C GLY A 134 -24.49 10.34 -1.60
N LYS A 135 -24.64 10.73 -0.32
CA LYS A 135 -25.15 12.05 0.07
C LYS A 135 -24.04 13.09 -0.12
N LEU A 136 -24.38 14.25 -0.70
CA LEU A 136 -23.45 15.37 -0.81
C LEU A 136 -23.02 15.86 0.58
N LEU A 137 -21.72 16.09 0.72
CA LEU A 137 -21.13 16.67 1.91
C LEU A 137 -21.45 18.16 1.97
N SER A 138 -21.72 18.67 3.18
CA SER A 138 -21.87 20.11 3.40
C SER A 138 -20.58 20.88 3.20
N SER A 139 -19.45 20.24 3.49
CA SER A 139 -18.10 20.74 3.22
C SER A 139 -17.33 19.67 2.45
N PRO A 140 -17.25 19.77 1.11
CA PRO A 140 -16.28 19.01 0.33
C PRO A 140 -14.86 19.28 0.82
N TYR A 141 -13.98 18.30 0.65
CA TYR A 141 -12.59 18.39 1.11
C TYR A 141 -11.63 17.81 0.09
N HIS A 142 -10.37 18.26 0.15
CA HIS A 142 -9.30 17.77 -0.71
C HIS A 142 -8.47 16.68 -0.04
N VAL A 143 -7.96 15.74 -0.84
CA VAL A 143 -6.98 14.72 -0.42
C VAL A 143 -6.02 14.39 -1.55
N GLY A 144 -4.81 13.96 -1.21
CA GLY A 144 -3.92 13.28 -2.13
C GLY A 144 -4.32 11.81 -2.27
N ILE A 145 -4.35 11.26 -3.49
CA ILE A 145 -4.64 9.84 -3.72
C ILE A 145 -3.50 9.17 -4.50
N VAL A 146 -3.00 8.07 -3.94
CA VAL A 146 -2.04 7.18 -4.59
C VAL A 146 -2.80 5.94 -5.07
N THR A 147 -2.82 5.72 -6.39
CA THR A 147 -3.56 4.64 -7.06
C THR A 147 -2.59 3.55 -7.47
N VAL A 148 -2.73 2.36 -6.86
CA VAL A 148 -1.84 1.22 -7.05
C VAL A 148 -2.65 -0.07 -7.16
N ALA A 149 -2.28 -0.94 -8.09
CA ALA A 149 -2.89 -2.26 -8.19
C ALA A 149 -2.10 -3.28 -7.36
N ALA A 150 -2.74 -3.91 -6.37
CA ALA A 150 -2.18 -5.05 -5.67
C ALA A 150 -2.03 -6.25 -6.63
N PRO A 151 -1.06 -7.16 -6.42
CA PRO A 151 -1.01 -8.41 -7.16
C PRO A 151 -2.31 -9.20 -6.96
N ASN A 152 -2.75 -9.93 -7.98
CA ASN A 152 -3.99 -10.69 -7.94
C ASN A 152 -3.73 -12.15 -7.56
N ALA A 153 -3.69 -12.43 -6.27
CA ALA A 153 -3.53 -13.77 -5.70
C ALA A 153 -4.74 -14.69 -5.99
N SER A 154 -5.85 -14.16 -6.53
CA SER A 154 -6.97 -15.00 -6.96
C SER A 154 -6.70 -15.77 -8.25
N ILE A 155 -5.68 -15.38 -9.02
CA ILE A 155 -5.34 -15.99 -10.32
C ILE A 155 -3.86 -16.35 -10.47
N VAL A 156 -2.98 -15.78 -9.64
CA VAL A 156 -1.56 -16.13 -9.62
C VAL A 156 -1.31 -17.16 -8.52
N GLN A 157 -0.60 -18.23 -8.86
CA GLN A 157 -0.25 -19.30 -7.92
C GLN A 157 1.16 -19.13 -7.31
N ASP A 158 2.01 -18.34 -7.97
CA ASP A 158 3.36 -18.02 -7.51
C ASP A 158 3.29 -17.03 -6.34
N SER A 159 3.40 -17.56 -5.13
CA SER A 159 3.24 -16.79 -3.92
C SER A 159 4.45 -15.93 -3.59
N GLU A 160 5.65 -16.34 -4.02
CA GLU A 160 6.87 -15.56 -3.85
C GLU A 160 6.84 -14.32 -4.73
N ALA A 161 6.40 -14.46 -5.99
CA ALA A 161 6.18 -13.33 -6.89
C ALA A 161 5.10 -12.37 -6.34
N ILE A 162 4.01 -12.91 -5.77
CA ILE A 162 2.98 -12.09 -5.10
C ILE A 162 3.59 -11.32 -3.92
N ARG A 163 4.33 -12.01 -3.05
CA ARG A 163 4.96 -11.43 -1.86
C ARG A 163 5.97 -10.34 -2.23
N TYR A 164 6.85 -10.63 -3.19
CA TYR A 164 7.83 -9.69 -3.70
C TYR A 164 7.14 -8.45 -4.29
N ALA A 165 6.16 -8.64 -5.17
CA ALA A 165 5.42 -7.53 -5.78
C ALA A 165 4.68 -6.68 -4.73
N MET A 166 4.10 -7.31 -3.70
CA MET A 166 3.42 -6.61 -2.61
C MET A 166 4.40 -5.76 -1.79
N LYS A 167 5.56 -6.32 -1.39
CA LYS A 167 6.62 -5.59 -0.68
C LYS A 167 7.09 -4.37 -1.47
N GLU A 168 7.47 -4.57 -2.74
CA GLU A 168 7.93 -3.47 -3.59
C GLU A 168 6.87 -2.39 -3.80
N ARG A 169 5.59 -2.77 -3.98
CA ARG A 169 4.52 -1.78 -4.15
C ARG A 169 4.22 -1.00 -2.88
N ILE A 170 4.23 -1.65 -1.71
CA ILE A 170 4.04 -0.97 -0.42
C ILE A 170 5.19 0.00 -0.17
N LYS A 171 6.43 -0.38 -0.44
CA LYS A 171 7.56 0.55 -0.35
C LYS A 171 7.39 1.77 -1.26
N ARG A 172 7.09 1.53 -2.53
CA ARG A 172 6.98 2.61 -3.54
C ARG A 172 5.80 3.55 -3.28
N LEU A 173 4.65 3.04 -2.84
CA LEU A 173 3.51 3.90 -2.52
C LEU A 173 3.79 4.78 -1.29
N LEU A 174 4.53 4.27 -0.30
CA LEU A 174 4.95 5.07 0.86
C LEU A 174 5.89 6.19 0.44
N TYR A 175 6.85 5.90 -0.45
CA TYR A 175 7.68 6.95 -1.03
C TYR A 175 6.87 8.02 -1.76
N VAL A 176 5.91 7.60 -2.61
CA VAL A 176 5.07 8.57 -3.32
C VAL A 176 4.29 9.46 -2.36
N PHE A 177 3.84 8.95 -1.21
CA PHE A 177 3.24 9.80 -0.17
C PHE A 177 4.25 10.78 0.44
N GLU A 178 5.44 10.30 0.82
CA GLU A 178 6.48 11.10 1.48
C GLU A 178 6.96 12.26 0.60
N ILE A 179 7.31 12.00 -0.67
CA ILE A 179 7.80 13.04 -1.60
C ILE A 179 6.75 14.09 -1.92
N ASN A 180 5.47 13.70 -1.82
CA ASN A 180 4.34 14.59 -2.03
C ASN A 180 3.84 15.20 -0.70
N GLN A 181 4.63 15.07 0.37
CA GLN A 181 4.44 15.74 1.65
C GLN A 181 3.15 15.37 2.39
N HIS A 182 2.64 14.15 2.17
CA HIS A 182 1.58 13.60 3.00
C HIS A 182 2.19 13.05 4.28
N ASP A 183 1.77 13.57 5.45
CA ASP A 183 2.22 13.07 6.75
C ASP A 183 1.13 12.33 7.52
N THR A 184 -0.10 12.33 7.00
CA THR A 184 -1.22 11.56 7.55
C THR A 184 -1.84 10.68 6.48
N LEU A 185 -1.79 9.35 6.68
CA LEU A 185 -2.21 8.38 5.67
C LEU A 185 -3.49 7.65 6.07
N VAL A 186 -4.37 7.41 5.09
CA VAL A 186 -5.47 6.45 5.15
C VAL A 186 -5.14 5.28 4.24
N LEU A 187 -4.75 4.18 4.87
CA LEU A 187 -4.43 2.89 4.24
C LEU A 187 -5.54 1.87 4.56
N GLY A 188 -5.28 0.58 4.35
CA GLY A 188 -6.18 -0.49 4.74
C GLY A 188 -5.73 -1.85 4.18
N ALA A 189 -6.68 -2.77 4.05
CA ALA A 189 -6.45 -4.14 3.61
C ALA A 189 -6.18 -4.26 2.09
N PHE A 190 -5.07 -3.67 1.64
CA PHE A 190 -4.68 -3.55 0.24
C PHE A 190 -4.64 -4.93 -0.47
N GLY A 191 -5.48 -5.11 -1.49
CA GLY A 191 -5.55 -6.36 -2.25
C GLY A 191 -6.17 -7.57 -1.53
N CYS A 192 -6.67 -7.41 -0.30
CA CYS A 192 -7.15 -8.55 0.50
C CYS A 192 -8.59 -8.98 0.18
N GLY A 193 -9.34 -8.17 -0.57
CA GLY A 193 -10.70 -8.47 -1.02
C GLY A 193 -10.73 -9.36 -2.27
N VAL A 194 -11.19 -8.81 -3.39
CA VAL A 194 -11.32 -9.54 -4.68
C VAL A 194 -10.00 -10.19 -5.12
N PHE A 195 -8.86 -9.56 -4.83
CA PHE A 195 -7.54 -10.07 -5.19
C PHE A 195 -6.98 -11.13 -4.23
N LYS A 196 -7.69 -11.47 -3.15
CA LYS A 196 -7.41 -12.58 -2.23
C LYS A 196 -6.01 -12.62 -1.62
N ASN A 197 -5.32 -11.48 -1.50
CA ASN A 197 -4.05 -11.44 -0.76
C ASN A 197 -4.32 -11.75 0.72
N ASN A 198 -3.37 -12.42 1.38
CA ASN A 198 -3.51 -12.76 2.79
C ASN A 198 -3.42 -11.48 3.66
N PRO A 199 -4.46 -11.13 4.43
CA PRO A 199 -4.45 -9.91 5.25
C PRO A 199 -3.36 -9.89 6.32
N LEU A 200 -2.97 -11.05 6.86
CA LEU A 200 -1.90 -11.14 7.86
C LEU A 200 -0.57 -10.70 7.26
N GLU A 201 -0.28 -11.20 6.07
CA GLU A 201 0.95 -10.86 5.36
C GLU A 201 0.96 -9.41 4.88
N VAL A 202 -0.14 -8.90 4.32
CA VAL A 202 -0.23 -7.51 3.89
C VAL A 202 -0.02 -6.55 5.07
N ALA A 203 -0.67 -6.82 6.20
CA ALA A 203 -0.47 -6.05 7.43
C ALA A 203 0.98 -6.10 7.91
N PHE A 204 1.59 -7.30 7.91
CA PHE A 204 2.98 -7.50 8.30
C PHE A 204 3.95 -6.75 7.38
N ILE A 205 3.76 -6.79 6.06
CA ILE A 205 4.58 -6.05 5.09
C ILE A 205 4.49 -4.54 5.33
N PHE A 206 3.27 -4.00 5.54
CA PHE A 206 3.13 -2.59 5.92
C PHE A 206 3.89 -2.27 7.20
N ARG A 207 3.74 -3.10 8.25
CA ARG A 207 4.43 -2.92 9.52
C ARG A 207 5.95 -2.91 9.35
N GLN A 208 6.50 -3.86 8.60
CA GLN A 208 7.94 -3.95 8.33
C GLN A 208 8.47 -2.68 7.64
N HIS A 209 7.79 -2.19 6.60
CA HIS A 209 8.22 -0.97 5.93
C HIS A 209 8.13 0.26 6.85
N LEU A 210 7.00 0.43 7.56
CA LEU A 210 6.75 1.58 8.41
C LEU A 210 7.67 1.64 9.66
N GLU A 211 8.28 0.52 10.05
CA GLU A 211 9.28 0.47 11.13
C GLU A 211 10.72 0.44 10.64
N SER A 212 10.94 0.21 9.34
CA SER A 212 12.27 0.26 8.76
C SER A 212 12.87 1.65 8.91
N SER A 213 14.21 1.74 8.95
CA SER A 213 14.93 3.03 9.03
C SER A 213 14.55 4.01 7.92
N GLU A 214 13.99 3.49 6.82
CA GLU A 214 13.57 4.24 5.63
C GLU A 214 12.30 5.08 5.86
N PHE A 215 11.33 4.57 6.61
CA PHE A 215 10.03 5.25 6.83
C PHE A 215 9.72 5.52 8.30
N LYS A 216 10.61 5.12 9.21
CA LYS A 216 10.42 5.31 10.64
C LYS A 216 10.26 6.80 10.93
N ASN A 217 9.09 7.16 11.46
CA ASN A 217 8.69 8.53 11.79
C ASN A 217 8.52 9.47 10.58
N SER A 218 8.51 8.97 9.33
CA SER A 218 8.22 9.77 8.12
C SER A 218 6.79 10.31 8.09
N PHE A 219 5.87 9.62 8.78
CA PHE A 219 4.46 9.99 8.87
C PHE A 219 4.10 10.26 10.33
N LYS A 220 3.30 11.30 10.57
CA LYS A 220 2.76 11.61 11.90
C LYS A 220 1.70 10.59 12.32
N ARG A 221 0.81 10.22 11.39
CA ARG A 221 -0.35 9.38 11.69
C ARG A 221 -0.71 8.49 10.52
N ILE A 222 -1.02 7.23 10.80
CA ILE A 222 -1.47 6.26 9.78
C ILE A 222 -2.71 5.55 10.31
N ILE A 223 -3.80 5.66 9.56
CA ILE A 223 -5.05 4.96 9.82
C ILE A 223 -5.20 3.83 8.81
N PHE A 224 -5.29 2.59 9.29
CA PHE A 224 -5.77 1.46 8.50
C PHE A 224 -7.30 1.40 8.62
N ALA A 225 -8.00 1.94 7.61
CA ALA A 225 -9.45 1.94 7.53
C ALA A 225 -9.92 0.63 6.87
N ILE A 226 -10.52 -0.25 7.66
CA ILE A 226 -10.87 -1.61 7.22
C ILE A 226 -12.32 -1.89 7.57
N LEU A 227 -13.17 -2.09 6.56
CA LEU A 227 -14.60 -2.32 6.76
C LEU A 227 -14.93 -3.77 7.16
N ASN A 228 -14.12 -4.74 6.74
CA ASN A 228 -14.33 -6.15 7.07
C ASN A 228 -13.85 -6.45 8.52
N PRO A 229 -14.72 -6.94 9.42
CA PRO A 229 -14.36 -7.18 10.82
C PRO A 229 -13.25 -8.22 11.05
N GLU A 230 -13.14 -9.24 10.19
CA GLU A 230 -12.11 -10.27 10.31
C GLU A 230 -10.74 -9.71 9.93
N MET A 231 -10.66 -9.03 8.78
CA MET A 231 -9.43 -8.34 8.35
C MET A 231 -9.04 -7.25 9.34
N TYR A 232 -10.01 -6.52 9.90
CA TYR A 232 -9.78 -5.53 10.94
C TYR A 232 -9.08 -6.14 12.15
N ARG A 233 -9.54 -7.30 12.66
CA ARG A 233 -8.90 -7.99 13.79
C ARG A 233 -7.48 -8.45 13.46
N VAL A 234 -7.25 -8.91 12.23
CA VAL A 234 -5.91 -9.31 11.76
C VAL A 234 -4.95 -8.11 11.78
N PHE A 235 -5.35 -6.99 11.17
CA PHE A 235 -4.54 -5.77 11.19
C PHE A 235 -4.34 -5.23 12.60
N GLN A 236 -5.38 -5.24 13.44
CA GLN A 236 -5.27 -4.83 14.84
C GLN A 236 -4.21 -5.67 15.55
N ARG A 237 -4.26 -7.01 15.42
CA ARG A 237 -3.26 -7.93 16.00
C ARG A 237 -1.83 -7.56 15.59
N VAL A 238 -1.59 -7.30 14.30
CA VAL A 238 -0.25 -6.97 13.79
C VAL A 238 0.24 -5.62 14.30
N PHE A 239 -0.61 -4.58 14.29
CA PHE A 239 -0.19 -3.23 14.66
C PHE A 239 -0.18 -2.98 16.18
N THR A 240 -0.76 -3.87 16.99
CA THR A 240 -0.63 -3.85 18.46
C THR A 240 0.41 -4.83 18.99
N ALA A 241 0.99 -5.68 18.14
CA ALA A 241 2.01 -6.63 18.57
C ALA A 241 3.29 -5.91 18.98
N THR A 242 3.82 -6.28 20.15
CA THR A 242 5.12 -5.80 20.64
C THR A 242 6.29 -6.55 20.04
N ASP A 243 6.04 -7.78 19.58
CA ASP A 243 7.03 -8.65 18.94
C ASP A 243 6.39 -9.25 17.67
N LEU A 244 7.07 -9.05 16.54
CA LEU A 244 6.61 -9.52 15.23
C LEU A 244 7.13 -10.92 14.87
N THR A 245 8.01 -11.52 15.68
CA THR A 245 8.59 -12.86 15.41
C THR A 245 7.52 -13.95 15.33
N VAL A 246 6.54 -13.92 16.22
CA VAL A 246 5.41 -14.88 16.23
C VAL A 246 4.57 -14.74 14.96
N ILE A 247 4.26 -13.50 14.55
CA ILE A 247 3.51 -13.24 13.31
C ILE A 247 4.32 -13.69 12.09
N GLN A 248 5.64 -13.44 12.10
CA GLN A 248 6.52 -13.88 11.03
C GLN A 248 6.47 -15.40 10.91
N GLN A 249 6.66 -16.14 12.00
CA GLN A 249 6.58 -17.60 12.05
C GLN A 249 5.25 -18.14 11.52
N GLU A 250 4.12 -17.55 11.94
CA GLU A 250 2.78 -17.91 11.44
C GLU A 250 2.68 -17.74 9.92
N ILE A 251 3.21 -16.63 9.37
CA ILE A 251 3.26 -16.43 7.92
C ILE A 251 4.11 -17.51 7.25
N GLU A 252 5.28 -17.84 7.82
CA GLU A 252 6.13 -18.90 7.26
C GLU A 252 5.40 -20.23 7.22
N GLU A 253 4.74 -20.63 8.31
CA GLU A 253 3.97 -21.87 8.41
C GLU A 253 2.84 -21.96 7.38
N ILE A 254 2.14 -20.84 7.12
CA ILE A 254 1.12 -20.78 6.08
C ILE A 254 1.70 -21.15 4.71
N TYR A 255 2.88 -20.63 4.37
CA TYR A 255 3.55 -20.97 3.12
C TYR A 255 4.00 -22.43 3.05
N LEU A 256 4.56 -22.96 4.15
CA LEU A 256 4.98 -24.36 4.21
C LEU A 256 3.78 -25.31 4.02
N ASN A 257 2.64 -25.01 4.66
CA ASN A 257 1.43 -25.82 4.62
C ASN A 257 0.71 -25.77 3.26
N ASN A 258 0.86 -24.66 2.52
CA ASN A 258 0.30 -24.53 1.17
C ASN A 258 1.14 -25.25 0.09
N GLY A 259 2.21 -25.97 0.47
CA GLY A 259 3.03 -26.75 -0.46
C GLY A 259 3.94 -25.88 -1.33
N ASP A 260 4.34 -24.71 -0.83
CA ASP A 260 5.11 -23.74 -1.58
C ASP A 260 6.60 -24.14 -1.68
N ASN A 261 6.91 -24.99 -2.67
CA ASN A 261 8.22 -25.62 -2.84
C ASN A 261 9.38 -24.60 -2.97
N GLN A 262 9.11 -23.40 -3.47
CA GLN A 262 10.11 -22.33 -3.58
C GLN A 262 10.38 -21.64 -2.23
N TYR A 263 9.35 -21.44 -1.39
CA TYR A 263 9.53 -20.92 -0.04
C TYR A 263 10.32 -21.89 0.86
N GLN A 264 10.09 -23.20 0.68
CA GLN A 264 10.90 -24.26 1.31
C GLN A 264 12.38 -24.12 0.94
N GLN A 265 12.67 -23.85 -0.35
CA GLN A 265 14.03 -23.65 -0.84
C GLN A 265 14.66 -22.37 -0.27
N TYR A 266 13.94 -21.24 -0.28
CA TYR A 266 14.38 -19.97 0.33
C TYR A 266 14.76 -20.15 1.81
N LYS A 267 13.93 -20.87 2.59
CA LYS A 267 14.21 -21.11 4.02
C LYS A 267 15.46 -21.99 4.22
N ASN A 268 15.67 -22.96 3.34
CA ASN A 268 16.87 -23.80 3.37
C ASN A 268 18.14 -22.97 3.05
N ASP A 269 18.04 -22.02 2.13
CA ASP A 269 19.16 -21.15 1.76
C ASP A 269 19.48 -20.12 2.86
N GLN A 270 18.47 -19.56 3.53
CA GLN A 270 18.67 -18.69 4.71
C GLN A 270 19.31 -19.44 5.90
N LYS A 271 18.90 -20.69 6.15
CA LYS A 271 19.53 -21.54 7.18
C LYS A 271 20.99 -21.84 6.87
N LYS A 272 21.33 -22.11 5.60
CA LYS A 272 22.72 -22.32 5.16
C LYS A 272 23.58 -21.06 5.30
N ASN A 273 23.02 -19.89 4.98
CA ASN A 273 23.74 -18.63 5.14
C ASN A 273 24.02 -18.32 6.62
N ASN A 274 23.07 -18.53 7.53
CA ASN A 274 23.29 -18.32 8.97
C ASN A 274 24.24 -19.36 9.61
N SER A 275 24.35 -20.57 9.05
CA SER A 275 25.31 -21.57 9.54
C SER A 275 26.74 -21.36 9.03
N ASN A 276 26.91 -20.66 7.89
CA ASN A 276 28.23 -20.26 7.40
C ASN A 276 28.84 -19.09 8.19
N TYR A 277 28.04 -18.24 8.82
CA TYR A 277 28.55 -17.18 9.72
C TYR A 277 29.04 -17.72 11.07
N HIS A 278 28.59 -18.90 11.50
CA HIS A 278 29.03 -19.50 12.77
C HIS A 278 30.32 -20.33 12.64
N ASN A 279 30.78 -20.62 11.42
CA ASN A 279 32.01 -21.37 11.17
C ASN A 279 33.22 -20.48 10.81
N GLN A 280 33.09 -19.15 10.93
CA GLN A 280 34.19 -18.21 10.67
C GLN A 280 34.73 -17.49 11.92
N GLU A 281 34.20 -17.79 13.11
CA GLU A 281 34.67 -17.19 14.38
C GLU A 281 35.55 -18.13 15.25
N ASP A 282 35.79 -19.38 14.83
CA ASP A 282 36.54 -20.38 15.63
C ASP A 282 37.99 -20.68 15.16
N ASP A 283 38.48 -20.03 14.10
CA ASP A 283 39.87 -20.21 13.63
C ASP A 283 40.69 -18.94 13.86
N GLY A 284 41.06 -18.67 15.11
CA GLY A 284 41.98 -17.57 15.41
C GLY A 284 42.25 -17.33 16.89
N ASP A 285 43.01 -18.23 17.53
CA ASP A 285 44.10 -17.86 18.44
C ASP A 285 44.77 -19.13 19.00
N ASP A 286 45.85 -19.54 18.35
CA ASP A 286 46.93 -20.31 18.99
C ASP A 286 48.25 -19.93 18.29
N ASN A 287 48.94 -18.94 18.85
CA ASN A 287 50.39 -18.73 18.77
C ASN A 287 50.86 -17.75 19.86
#